data_AF-A0A1E5UYZ3-F1
#
_entry.id   AF-A0A1E5UYZ3-F1
#
_cell.length_a   1.000
_cell.length_b   1.000
_cell.length_c   1.000
_cell.angle_alpha   90.00
_cell.angle_beta   90.00
_cell.angle_gamma   90.00
#
_symmetry.space_group_name_H-M   'P 1'
#
loop_
_entity.id
_entity.type
_entity.pdbx_description
1 polymer ?
#
loop_
_entity_poly.entity_id
_entity_poly.type
_entity_poly.pdbx_seq_one_letter_code
_entity_poly.pdbx_strand_id
1 'polypeptide(L)'
;MAAAAYLTVRDMLYFYCDARNVYERFIAIGSHPEQARNAVALLLWLDPAHHQAIRHLPSLNSGAIGLIAAEANSILECLRLQSLVLLPPIPFISALCQEGGIEVDAAFLAFNQDLVVRGVTDILDGVGALIFDDHLYRLLRRYQTGLVGRLPELEAPYTSRPVTVSEDCRSMIIFKSEAFVSLVLNGEPLVKITIGHRQIWLRKYIPRPHNL
;
A
#
# COMPACT_ATOMS: atom_id res chain seq x y z
N MET A 1 -29.70 14.99 11.17
CA MET A 1 -28.30 14.73 11.59
C MET A 1 -27.80 13.52 10.82
N ALA A 2 -26.97 13.71 9.80
CA ALA A 2 -26.31 12.60 9.12
C ALA A 2 -25.18 12.10 10.03
N ALA A 3 -25.23 10.83 10.43
CA ALA A 3 -24.11 10.21 11.11
C ALA A 3 -22.90 10.26 10.16
N ALA A 4 -21.76 10.78 10.62
CA ALA A 4 -20.51 10.67 9.87
C ALA A 4 -20.27 9.16 9.65
N ALA A 5 -20.30 8.72 8.39
CA ALA A 5 -20.04 7.32 8.05
C ALA A 5 -18.58 7.03 8.38
N TYR A 6 -18.35 6.40 9.53
CA TYR A 6 -17.04 5.88 9.88
C TYR A 6 -16.84 4.55 9.16
N LEU A 7 -15.65 4.35 8.59
CA LEU A 7 -15.25 3.03 8.09
C LEU A 7 -15.22 2.06 9.27
N THR A 8 -15.84 0.90 9.12
CA THR A 8 -15.78 -0.17 10.12
C THR A 8 -14.63 -1.12 9.83
N VAL A 9 -14.24 -1.94 10.82
CA VAL A 9 -13.29 -3.05 10.61
C VAL A 9 -13.76 -3.95 9.48
N ARG A 10 -15.07 -4.24 9.40
CA ARG A 10 -15.68 -5.00 8.31
C ARG A 10 -15.41 -4.38 6.94
N ASP A 11 -15.63 -3.07 6.79
CA ASP A 11 -15.46 -2.39 5.50
C ASP A 11 -14.00 -2.46 5.05
N MET A 12 -13.05 -2.31 5.99
CA MET A 12 -11.61 -2.46 5.72
C MET A 12 -11.25 -3.89 5.32
N LEU A 13 -11.78 -4.90 6.00
CA LEU A 13 -11.52 -6.30 5.66
C LEU A 13 -12.09 -6.68 4.29
N TYR A 14 -13.25 -6.13 3.90
CA TYR A 14 -13.78 -6.28 2.55
C TYR A 14 -12.91 -5.58 1.51
N PHE A 15 -12.45 -4.38 1.81
CA PHE A 15 -11.58 -3.61 0.92
C PHE A 15 -10.25 -4.33 0.65
N TYR A 16 -9.65 -4.96 1.66
CA TYR A 16 -8.41 -5.72 1.53
C TYR A 16 -8.61 -7.24 1.37
N CYS A 17 -9.79 -7.68 0.91
CA CYS A 17 -10.07 -9.12 0.81
C CYS A 17 -9.13 -9.82 -0.18
N ASP A 18 -8.73 -9.15 -1.28
CA ASP A 18 -7.76 -9.68 -2.23
C ASP A 18 -6.37 -9.84 -1.60
N ALA A 19 -5.92 -8.90 -0.78
CA ALA A 19 -4.65 -9.01 -0.07
C ALA A 19 -4.63 -10.22 0.89
N ARG A 20 -5.74 -10.47 1.58
CA ARG A 20 -5.90 -11.70 2.38
C ARG A 20 -5.87 -12.96 1.52
N ASN A 21 -6.53 -12.95 0.36
CA ASN A 21 -6.51 -14.10 -0.55
C ASN A 21 -5.09 -14.39 -1.07
N VAL A 22 -4.30 -13.36 -1.39
CA VAL A 22 -2.89 -13.52 -1.77
C VAL A 22 -2.07 -14.11 -0.62
N TYR A 23 -2.28 -13.62 0.61
CA TYR A 23 -1.64 -14.19 1.80
C TYR A 23 -1.93 -15.70 1.94
N GLU A 24 -3.21 -16.11 1.84
CA GLU A 24 -3.59 -17.54 1.90
C GLU A 24 -2.93 -18.35 0.78
N ARG A 25 -2.77 -17.77 -0.43
CA ARG A 25 -2.07 -18.42 -1.55
C ARG A 25 -0.58 -18.60 -1.24
N PHE A 26 0.08 -17.62 -0.63
CA PHE A 26 1.47 -17.73 -0.19
C PHE A 26 1.63 -18.82 0.89
N ILE A 27 0.71 -18.89 1.86
CA ILE A 27 0.71 -19.99 2.84
C ILE A 27 0.49 -21.34 2.16
N ALA A 28 -0.43 -21.43 1.19
CA ALA A 28 -0.76 -22.67 0.49
C ALA A 28 0.39 -23.24 -0.36
N ILE A 29 1.31 -22.39 -0.84
CA ILE A 29 2.54 -22.84 -1.54
C ILE A 29 3.69 -23.15 -0.57
N GLY A 30 3.46 -23.05 0.74
CA GLY A 30 4.45 -23.39 1.78
C GLY A 30 5.34 -22.22 2.22
N SER A 31 5.01 -20.97 1.91
CA SER A 31 5.75 -19.82 2.45
C SER A 31 5.59 -19.71 3.97
N HIS A 32 6.64 -19.27 4.65
CA HIS A 32 6.55 -18.97 6.09
C HIS A 32 5.57 -17.81 6.33
N PRO A 33 4.79 -17.82 7.43
CA PRO A 33 3.81 -16.77 7.71
C PRO A 33 4.39 -15.35 7.71
N GLU A 34 5.57 -15.15 8.30
CA GLU A 34 6.22 -13.84 8.32
C GLU A 34 6.63 -13.37 6.93
N GLN A 35 7.22 -14.25 6.13
CA GLN A 35 7.59 -13.97 4.73
C GLN A 35 6.35 -13.64 3.89
N ALA A 36 5.26 -14.41 4.06
CA ALA A 36 4.01 -14.15 3.37
C ALA A 36 3.40 -12.79 3.74
N ARG A 37 3.44 -12.41 5.03
CA ARG A 37 2.97 -11.09 5.49
C ARG A 37 3.79 -9.95 4.87
N ASN A 38 5.11 -10.05 4.95
CA ASN A 38 6.00 -9.01 4.46
C ASN A 38 5.89 -8.87 2.93
N ALA A 39 5.79 -9.98 2.21
CA ALA A 39 5.61 -9.98 0.76
C ALA A 39 4.28 -9.32 0.35
N VAL A 40 3.17 -9.64 1.03
CA VAL A 40 1.88 -8.98 0.77
C VAL A 40 1.92 -7.49 1.11
N ALA A 41 2.59 -7.11 2.20
CA ALA A 41 2.76 -5.70 2.56
C ALA A 41 3.59 -4.92 1.53
N LEU A 42 4.64 -5.52 0.98
CA LEU A 42 5.41 -4.95 -0.13
C LEU A 42 4.55 -4.77 -1.38
N LEU A 43 3.75 -5.77 -1.76
CA LEU A 43 2.84 -5.66 -2.91
C LEU A 43 1.79 -4.57 -2.71
N LEU A 44 1.27 -4.41 -1.49
CA LEU A 44 0.32 -3.34 -1.16
C LEU A 44 0.98 -1.95 -1.26
N TRP A 45 2.25 -1.86 -0.88
CA TRP A 45 3.02 -0.62 -1.00
C TRP A 45 3.28 -0.24 -2.47
N LEU A 46 3.54 -1.24 -3.32
CA LEU A 46 3.79 -1.06 -4.75
C LEU A 46 2.52 -0.75 -5.56
N ASP A 47 1.34 -1.02 -5.01
CA ASP A 47 0.04 -0.76 -5.64
C ASP A 47 -0.78 0.29 -4.88
N PRO A 48 -0.30 1.54 -4.76
CA PRO A 48 -0.90 2.54 -3.88
C PRO A 48 -2.23 3.09 -4.39
N ALA A 49 -2.62 2.82 -5.65
CA ALA A 49 -3.74 3.51 -6.27
C ALA A 49 -5.04 2.69 -6.34
N HIS A 50 -5.03 1.38 -6.65
CA HIS A 50 -6.30 0.69 -6.96
C HIS A 50 -6.28 -0.84 -6.76
N HIS A 51 -5.29 -1.43 -6.06
CA HIS A 51 -5.17 -2.89 -5.92
C HIS A 51 -5.27 -3.61 -7.28
N GLN A 52 -4.75 -3.00 -8.35
CA GLN A 52 -4.76 -3.54 -9.71
C GLN A 52 -3.91 -4.79 -9.82
N ALA A 53 -2.71 -4.76 -9.26
CA ALA A 53 -1.85 -5.93 -9.26
C ALA A 53 -2.43 -7.00 -8.31
N ILE A 54 -2.80 -6.60 -7.09
CA ILE A 54 -3.22 -7.54 -6.05
C ILE A 54 -4.51 -8.29 -6.39
N ARG A 55 -5.48 -7.67 -7.06
CA ARG A 55 -6.74 -8.35 -7.44
C ARG A 55 -6.53 -9.53 -8.40
N HIS A 56 -5.47 -9.49 -9.23
CA HIS A 56 -5.22 -10.50 -10.25
C HIS A 56 -4.39 -11.67 -9.70
N LEU A 57 -3.60 -11.43 -8.65
CA LEU A 57 -2.71 -12.43 -8.06
C LEU A 57 -3.39 -13.72 -7.59
N PRO A 58 -4.57 -13.70 -6.91
CA PRO A 58 -5.23 -14.92 -6.48
C PRO A 58 -5.60 -15.87 -7.63
N SER A 59 -5.82 -15.32 -8.83
CA SER A 59 -6.20 -16.08 -10.03
C SER A 59 -5.01 -16.74 -10.74
N LEU A 60 -3.78 -16.35 -10.40
CA LEU A 60 -2.57 -16.89 -11.01
C LEU A 60 -2.30 -18.33 -10.56
N ASN A 61 -1.63 -19.09 -11.42
CA ASN A 61 -1.19 -20.44 -11.10
C ASN A 61 -0.19 -20.42 -9.93
N SER A 62 -0.11 -21.53 -9.19
CA SER A 62 0.71 -21.61 -7.97
C SER A 62 2.21 -21.40 -8.24
N GLY A 63 2.70 -21.73 -9.44
CA GLY A 63 4.08 -21.49 -9.85
C GLY A 63 4.41 -20.01 -9.99
N ALA A 64 3.55 -19.25 -10.67
CA ALA A 64 3.69 -17.80 -10.84
C ALA A 64 3.61 -17.07 -9.49
N ILE A 65 2.68 -17.47 -8.61
CA ILE A 65 2.60 -16.95 -7.24
C ILE A 65 3.89 -17.24 -6.46
N GLY A 66 4.46 -18.43 -6.63
CA GLY A 66 5.75 -18.79 -6.00
C GLY A 66 6.91 -17.92 -6.49
N LEU A 67 6.96 -17.59 -7.78
CA LEU A 67 7.98 -16.70 -8.34
C LEU A 67 7.84 -15.27 -7.79
N ILE A 68 6.61 -14.75 -7.71
CA ILE A 68 6.34 -13.42 -7.12
C ILE A 68 6.71 -13.38 -5.64
N ALA A 69 6.37 -14.44 -4.89
CA ALA A 69 6.76 -14.57 -3.49
C ALA A 69 8.29 -14.61 -3.34
N ALA A 70 8.99 -15.34 -4.21
CA ALA A 70 10.45 -15.41 -4.20
C ALA A 70 11.10 -14.06 -4.49
N GLU A 71 10.60 -13.31 -5.49
CA GLU A 71 11.08 -11.95 -5.78
C GLU A 71 10.84 -11.00 -4.60
N ALA A 72 9.62 -10.98 -4.05
CA ALA A 72 9.28 -10.12 -2.93
C ALA A 72 10.17 -10.39 -1.70
N ASN A 73 10.38 -11.66 -1.37
CA ASN A 73 11.25 -12.03 -0.25
C ASN A 73 12.72 -11.67 -0.52
N SER A 74 13.18 -11.80 -1.77
CA SER A 74 14.54 -11.41 -2.15
C SER A 74 14.76 -9.90 -2.02
N ILE A 75 13.78 -9.09 -2.43
CA ILE A 75 13.79 -7.63 -2.21
C ILE A 75 13.89 -7.34 -0.72
N LEU A 76 13.01 -7.93 0.09
CA LEU A 76 12.95 -7.70 1.54
C LEU A 76 14.24 -8.10 2.26
N GLU A 77 14.85 -9.22 1.88
CA GLU A 77 16.16 -9.63 2.41
C GLU A 77 17.27 -8.66 2.02
N CYS A 78 17.29 -8.17 0.77
CA CYS A 78 18.25 -7.14 0.34
C CYS A 78 18.08 -5.83 1.13
N LEU A 79 16.83 -5.39 1.36
CA LEU A 79 16.52 -4.21 2.16
C LEU A 79 16.97 -4.38 3.62
N ARG A 80 16.79 -5.58 4.19
CA ARG A 80 17.19 -5.92 5.56
C ARG A 80 18.71 -5.93 5.74
N LEU A 81 19.44 -6.46 4.77
CA LEU A 81 20.90 -6.60 4.83
C LEU A 81 21.65 -5.33 4.39
N GLN A 82 20.94 -4.27 3.97
CA GLN A 82 21.52 -3.04 3.40
C GLN A 82 22.48 -3.32 2.20
N SER A 83 22.36 -4.48 1.57
CA SER A 83 23.24 -4.96 0.50
C SER A 83 22.64 -4.65 -0.88
N LEU A 84 22.44 -3.37 -1.16
CA LEU A 84 21.66 -2.90 -2.33
C LEU A 84 22.50 -2.54 -3.55
N VAL A 85 23.79 -2.86 -3.56
CA VAL A 85 24.64 -2.62 -4.73
C VAL A 85 24.16 -3.42 -5.96
N LEU A 86 23.41 -4.53 -5.75
CA LEU A 86 22.75 -5.32 -6.79
C LEU A 86 21.45 -5.95 -6.25
N LEU A 87 20.33 -5.21 -6.27
CA LEU A 87 19.02 -5.87 -6.13
C LEU A 87 18.88 -6.92 -7.23
N PRO A 88 18.38 -8.14 -6.94
CA PRO A 88 18.13 -9.12 -7.97
C PRO A 88 17.14 -8.58 -9.01
N PRO A 89 17.17 -9.10 -10.25
CA PRO A 89 16.14 -8.80 -11.23
C PRO A 89 14.76 -9.13 -10.66
N ILE A 90 13.80 -8.21 -10.83
CA ILE A 90 12.41 -8.35 -10.36
C ILE A 90 11.42 -8.37 -11.53
N PRO A 91 11.60 -9.22 -12.56
CA PRO A 91 10.78 -9.20 -13.76
C PRO A 91 9.28 -9.42 -13.48
N PHE A 92 8.90 -10.25 -12.50
CA PHE A 92 7.48 -10.51 -12.23
C PHE A 92 6.82 -9.34 -11.50
N ILE A 93 7.46 -8.78 -10.47
CA ILE A 93 6.96 -7.60 -9.77
C ILE A 93 6.95 -6.37 -10.69
N SER A 94 7.97 -6.21 -11.54
CA SER A 94 8.01 -5.13 -12.54
C SER A 94 6.86 -5.25 -13.55
N ALA A 95 6.59 -6.46 -14.07
CA ALA A 95 5.46 -6.70 -14.97
C ALA A 95 4.11 -6.39 -14.30
N LEU A 96 3.92 -6.79 -13.04
CA LEU A 96 2.71 -6.47 -12.28
C LEU A 96 2.51 -4.96 -12.09
N CYS A 97 3.59 -4.20 -11.88
CA CYS A 97 3.51 -2.76 -11.72
C CYS A 97 3.25 -2.03 -13.05
N GLN A 98 3.80 -2.55 -14.16
CA GLN A 98 3.56 -2.00 -15.51
C GLN A 98 2.07 -2.07 -15.91
N GLU A 99 1.38 -3.15 -15.54
CA GLU A 99 -0.08 -3.25 -15.75
C GLU A 99 -0.86 -2.16 -14.98
N GLY A 100 -0.32 -1.72 -13.83
CA GLY A 100 -0.85 -0.61 -13.03
C GLY A 100 -0.38 0.78 -13.48
N GLY A 101 0.45 0.89 -14.53
CA GLY A 101 0.98 2.15 -15.05
C GLY A 101 2.14 2.74 -14.25
N ILE A 102 2.78 1.96 -13.36
CA ILE A 102 3.95 2.39 -12.57
C ILE A 102 5.18 1.61 -13.06
N GLU A 103 6.18 2.33 -13.55
CA GLU A 103 7.49 1.71 -13.85
C GLU A 103 8.26 1.52 -12.53
N VAL A 104 8.25 0.28 -12.04
CA VAL A 104 9.08 -0.13 -10.90
C VAL A 104 10.20 -1.02 -11.43
N ASP A 105 11.43 -0.60 -11.21
CA ASP A 105 12.63 -1.40 -11.44
C ASP A 105 13.45 -1.56 -10.15
N ALA A 106 14.48 -2.41 -10.23
CA ALA A 106 15.38 -2.65 -9.11
C ALA A 106 16.10 -1.37 -8.66
N ALA A 107 16.41 -0.46 -9.58
CA ALA A 107 17.10 0.79 -9.28
C ALA A 107 16.21 1.75 -8.47
N PHE A 108 14.92 1.83 -8.82
CA PHE A 108 13.91 2.59 -8.08
C PHE A 108 13.79 2.11 -6.64
N LEU A 109 13.74 0.79 -6.41
CA LEU A 109 13.68 0.22 -5.06
C LEU A 109 14.96 0.49 -4.26
N ALA A 110 16.13 0.38 -4.89
CA ALA A 110 17.41 0.69 -4.25
C ALA A 110 17.49 2.16 -3.85
N PHE A 111 17.09 3.07 -4.74
CA PHE A 111 17.10 4.51 -4.48
C PHE A 111 16.11 4.92 -3.38
N ASN A 112 14.95 4.26 -3.31
CA ASN A 112 13.88 4.58 -2.37
C ASN A 112 13.84 3.64 -1.15
N GLN A 113 14.94 2.95 -0.80
CA GLN A 113 14.98 1.94 0.27
C GLN A 113 14.27 2.40 1.55
N ASP A 114 14.61 3.58 2.07
CA ASP A 114 14.03 4.08 3.32
C ASP A 114 12.53 4.33 3.22
N LEU A 115 12.02 4.67 2.04
CA LEU A 115 10.59 4.83 1.79
C LEU A 115 9.90 3.47 1.69
N VAL A 116 10.54 2.48 1.06
CA VAL A 116 10.03 1.10 0.97
C VAL A 116 9.94 0.50 2.36
N VAL A 117 11.02 0.55 3.15
CA VAL A 117 11.09 -0.04 4.49
C VAL A 117 10.06 0.61 5.41
N ARG A 118 9.97 1.94 5.43
CA ARG A 118 8.96 2.65 6.24
C ARG A 118 7.56 2.34 5.77
N GLY A 119 7.29 2.36 4.47
CA GLY A 119 5.97 2.09 3.92
C GLY A 119 5.49 0.66 4.18
N VAL A 120 6.36 -0.35 4.04
CA VAL A 120 6.05 -1.73 4.40
C VAL A 120 5.77 -1.86 5.90
N THR A 121 6.57 -1.20 6.74
CA THR A 121 6.36 -1.19 8.20
C THR A 121 5.02 -0.54 8.54
N ASP A 122 4.70 0.61 7.95
CA ASP A 122 3.44 1.33 8.16
C ASP A 122 2.23 0.48 7.75
N ILE A 123 2.35 -0.31 6.67
CA ILE A 123 1.30 -1.24 6.25
C ILE A 123 1.15 -2.36 7.27
N LEU A 124 2.24 -3.01 7.69
CA LEU A 124 2.21 -4.11 8.65
C LEU A 124 1.62 -3.66 10.00
N ASP A 125 2.05 -2.51 10.51
CA ASP A 125 1.64 -1.92 11.78
C ASP A 125 0.25 -1.25 11.73
N GLY A 126 -0.25 -0.99 10.52
CA GLY A 126 -1.53 -0.34 10.26
C GLY A 126 -2.59 -1.35 9.82
N VAL A 127 -2.88 -1.38 8.52
CA VAL A 127 -3.93 -2.25 7.95
C VAL A 127 -3.55 -3.73 7.98
N GLY A 128 -2.26 -4.06 7.97
CA GLY A 128 -1.74 -5.43 8.06
C GLY A 128 -2.16 -6.14 9.34
N ALA A 129 -2.28 -5.42 10.45
CA ALA A 129 -2.81 -5.96 11.69
C ALA A 129 -4.25 -6.51 11.55
N LEU A 130 -5.05 -5.96 10.62
CA LEU A 130 -6.38 -6.48 10.29
C LEU A 130 -6.31 -7.61 9.26
N ILE A 131 -5.54 -7.41 8.19
CA ILE A 131 -5.44 -8.34 7.06
C ILE A 131 -4.91 -9.70 7.53
N PHE A 132 -3.91 -9.71 8.42
CA PHE A 132 -3.24 -10.93 8.85
C PHE A 132 -3.81 -11.52 10.15
N ASP A 133 -4.89 -10.95 10.69
CA ASP A 133 -5.58 -11.49 11.85
C ASP A 133 -6.53 -12.64 11.44
N ASP A 134 -6.12 -13.87 11.77
CA ASP A 134 -6.90 -15.08 11.47
C ASP A 134 -8.23 -15.13 12.22
N HIS A 135 -8.33 -14.49 13.38
CA HIS A 135 -9.57 -14.42 14.15
C HIS A 135 -10.57 -13.50 13.46
N LEU A 136 -10.17 -12.28 13.09
CA LEU A 136 -11.02 -11.34 12.36
C LEU A 136 -11.46 -11.91 11.00
N TYR A 137 -10.55 -12.59 10.28
CA TYR A 137 -10.91 -13.24 9.02
C TYR A 137 -11.91 -14.39 9.21
N ARG A 138 -11.75 -15.22 10.26
CA ARG A 138 -12.73 -16.27 10.61
C ARG A 138 -14.09 -15.68 10.97
N LEU A 139 -14.13 -14.56 11.71
CA LEU A 139 -15.38 -13.85 12.00
C LEU A 139 -16.04 -13.34 10.72
N LEU A 140 -15.27 -12.73 9.81
CA LEU A 140 -15.79 -12.26 8.52
C LEU A 140 -16.39 -13.41 7.69
N ARG A 141 -15.72 -14.56 7.62
CA ARG A 141 -16.23 -15.74 6.89
C ARG A 141 -17.54 -16.25 7.47
N ARG A 142 -17.66 -16.28 8.81
CA ARG A 142 -18.90 -16.68 9.51
C ARG A 142 -20.03 -15.67 9.31
N TYR A 143 -19.69 -14.39 9.26
CA TYR A 143 -20.64 -13.32 8.93
C TYR A 143 -21.17 -13.48 7.49
N GLN A 144 -20.28 -13.73 6.53
CA GLN A 144 -20.62 -13.91 5.11
C GLN A 144 -21.53 -15.11 4.85
N THR A 145 -21.41 -16.18 5.63
CA THR A 145 -22.29 -17.37 5.51
C THR A 145 -23.66 -17.19 6.16
N GLY A 146 -23.92 -16.04 6.80
CA GLY A 146 -25.18 -15.77 7.51
C GLY A 146 -25.38 -16.62 8.78
N LEU A 147 -24.32 -17.29 9.25
CA LEU A 147 -24.38 -18.24 10.36
C LEU A 147 -24.26 -17.57 11.74
N VAL A 148 -24.06 -16.25 11.81
CA VAL A 148 -23.84 -15.51 13.05
C VAL A 148 -24.61 -14.17 13.02
N GLY A 149 -25.16 -13.78 14.17
CA GLY A 149 -25.83 -12.49 14.38
C GLY A 149 -24.86 -11.30 14.40
N ARG A 150 -25.14 -10.28 15.24
CA ARG A 150 -24.26 -9.11 15.37
C ARG A 150 -22.87 -9.52 15.89
N LEU A 151 -21.84 -9.00 15.23
CA LEU A 151 -20.42 -9.20 15.57
C LEU A 151 -19.78 -7.85 15.91
N PRO A 152 -19.67 -7.50 17.20
CA PRO A 152 -19.17 -6.20 17.64
C PRO A 152 -17.77 -5.88 17.12
N GLU A 153 -16.88 -6.86 16.96
CA GLU A 153 -15.53 -6.62 16.45
C GLU A 153 -15.53 -6.15 14.99
N LEU A 154 -16.48 -6.66 14.19
CA LEU A 154 -16.63 -6.26 12.78
C LEU A 154 -17.34 -4.91 12.63
N GLU A 155 -18.27 -4.59 13.53
CA GLU A 155 -19.00 -3.31 13.57
C GLU A 155 -18.19 -2.19 14.22
N ALA A 156 -17.04 -2.51 14.86
CA ALA A 156 -16.18 -1.54 15.49
C ALA A 156 -15.67 -0.48 14.48
N PRO A 157 -15.60 0.80 14.86
CA PRO A 157 -15.04 1.83 14.01
C PRO A 157 -13.55 1.56 13.77
N TYR A 158 -13.12 1.64 12.52
CA TYR A 158 -11.72 1.56 12.17
C TYR A 158 -11.01 2.86 12.53
N THR A 159 -10.13 2.80 13.52
CA THR A 159 -9.22 3.91 13.85
C THR A 159 -7.91 3.72 13.10
N SER A 160 -7.72 4.45 12.01
CA SER A 160 -6.43 4.49 11.33
C SER A 160 -5.36 4.99 12.29
N ARG A 161 -4.23 4.27 12.40
CA ARG A 161 -3.07 4.80 13.11
C ARG A 161 -2.62 6.09 12.40
N PRO A 162 -2.41 7.20 13.12
CA PRO A 162 -1.84 8.39 12.51
C PRO A 162 -0.44 8.03 12.03
N VAL A 163 -0.25 7.98 10.71
CA VAL A 163 1.08 7.92 10.12
C VAL A 163 1.80 9.18 10.61
N THR A 164 2.90 9.00 11.36
CA THR A 164 3.79 10.10 11.72
C THR A 164 4.50 10.53 10.45
N VAL A 165 3.83 11.39 9.67
CA VAL A 165 4.45 12.05 8.53
C VAL A 165 5.55 12.93 9.10
N SER A 166 6.81 12.65 8.74
CA SER A 166 7.92 13.56 9.05
C SER A 166 7.53 14.96 8.54
N GLU A 167 7.74 16.01 9.35
CA GLU A 167 7.27 17.38 9.09
C GLU A 167 7.71 17.94 7.72
N ASP A 168 8.68 17.30 7.05
CA ASP A 168 9.24 17.68 5.75
C ASP A 168 8.87 16.76 4.57
N CYS A 169 7.85 15.90 4.67
CA CYS A 169 7.37 15.14 3.50
C CYS A 169 6.73 16.08 2.45
N ARG A 170 7.51 16.46 1.44
CA ARG A 170 7.06 17.24 0.28
C ARG A 170 6.96 16.34 -0.93
N SER A 171 5.76 16.19 -1.47
CA SER A 171 5.53 15.55 -2.77
C SER A 171 5.40 16.62 -3.86
N MET A 172 5.85 16.31 -5.07
CA MET A 172 5.73 17.20 -6.23
C MET A 172 4.80 16.59 -7.27
N ILE A 173 3.84 17.38 -7.74
CA ILE A 173 2.94 17.01 -8.84
C ILE A 173 3.26 17.97 -10.00
N ILE A 174 3.51 17.41 -11.17
CA ILE A 174 3.86 18.18 -12.38
C ILE A 174 2.64 18.22 -13.30
N PHE A 175 2.19 19.42 -13.64
CA PHE A 175 1.14 19.65 -14.62
C PHE A 175 1.74 20.06 -15.97
N LYS A 176 1.11 19.64 -17.07
CA LYS A 176 1.54 20.02 -18.44
C LYS A 176 1.31 21.50 -18.76
N SER A 177 0.46 22.19 -18.01
CA SER A 177 0.14 23.59 -18.22
C SER A 177 0.02 24.33 -16.89
N GLU A 178 0.57 25.54 -16.85
CA GLU A 178 0.50 26.44 -15.70
C GLU A 178 -0.94 26.88 -15.36
N ALA A 179 -1.86 26.85 -16.34
CA ALA A 179 -3.27 27.14 -16.10
C ALA A 179 -3.89 26.17 -15.08
N PHE A 180 -3.49 24.89 -15.09
CA PHE A 180 -3.95 23.91 -14.09
C PHE A 180 -3.36 24.18 -12.71
N VAL A 181 -2.09 24.62 -12.63
CA VAL A 181 -1.49 25.02 -11.35
C VAL A 181 -2.27 26.21 -10.77
N SER A 182 -2.59 27.20 -11.60
CA SER A 182 -3.35 28.38 -11.20
C SER A 182 -4.78 28.04 -10.76
N LEU A 183 -5.42 27.09 -11.45
CA LEU A 183 -6.75 26.59 -11.12
C LEU A 183 -6.75 25.83 -9.78
N VAL A 184 -5.80 24.91 -9.57
CA VAL A 184 -5.70 24.12 -8.34
C VAL A 184 -5.41 25.01 -7.13
N LEU A 185 -4.61 26.06 -7.33
CA LEU A 185 -4.27 27.00 -6.28
C LEU A 185 -5.27 28.16 -6.16
N ASN A 186 -6.27 28.28 -7.04
CA ASN A 186 -7.18 29.43 -7.13
C ASN A 186 -6.46 30.80 -7.10
N GLY A 187 -5.26 30.89 -7.66
CA GLY A 187 -4.42 32.09 -7.64
C GLY A 187 -3.70 32.37 -6.31
N GLU A 188 -3.89 31.56 -5.27
CA GLU A 188 -3.22 31.72 -3.97
C GLU A 188 -1.82 31.07 -3.96
N PRO A 189 -0.85 31.63 -3.21
CA PRO A 189 0.50 31.08 -3.14
C PRO A 189 0.59 29.77 -2.37
N LEU A 190 -0.35 29.54 -1.45
CA LEU A 190 -0.41 28.38 -0.58
C LEU A 190 -1.87 28.03 -0.29
N VAL A 191 -2.32 26.85 -0.68
CA VAL A 191 -3.69 26.38 -0.45
C VAL A 191 -3.70 25.18 0.46
N LYS A 192 -4.58 25.20 1.46
CA LYS A 192 -4.87 24.05 2.29
C LYS A 192 -6.03 23.27 1.69
N ILE A 193 -5.78 22.01 1.36
CA ILE A 193 -6.81 21.10 0.87
C ILE A 193 -7.01 19.95 1.86
N THR A 194 -8.19 19.34 1.80
CA THR A 194 -8.52 18.15 2.59
C THR A 194 -8.72 16.99 1.62
N ILE A 195 -7.91 15.94 1.75
CA ILE A 195 -8.09 14.68 1.03
C ILE A 195 -8.48 13.61 2.05
N GLY A 196 -9.73 13.14 1.98
CA GLY A 196 -10.31 12.27 3.00
C GLY A 196 -10.31 12.95 4.37
N HIS A 197 -9.59 12.39 5.34
CA HIS A 197 -9.41 12.96 6.69
C HIS A 197 -8.06 13.67 6.89
N ARG A 198 -7.26 13.84 5.84
CA ARG A 198 -5.92 14.46 5.93
C ARG A 198 -5.93 15.86 5.34
N GLN A 199 -5.25 16.78 6.04
CA GLN A 199 -5.03 18.15 5.57
C GLN A 199 -3.65 18.24 4.93
N ILE A 200 -3.59 18.80 3.74
CA ILE A 200 -2.36 18.92 2.94
C ILE A 200 -2.24 20.37 2.47
N TRP A 201 -1.00 20.86 2.43
CA TRP A 201 -0.69 22.17 1.91
C TRP A 201 -0.07 22.05 0.51
N LEU A 202 -0.64 22.77 -0.44
CA LEU A 202 -0.17 22.87 -1.82
C LEU A 202 0.44 24.24 -2.07
N ARG A 203 1.58 24.30 -2.74
CA ARG A 203 2.20 25.53 -3.21
C ARG A 203 2.85 25.33 -4.57
N LYS A 204 3.00 26.40 -5.34
CA LYS A 204 3.80 26.38 -6.58
C LYS A 204 5.27 26.11 -6.22
N TYR A 205 5.89 25.15 -6.91
CA TYR A 205 7.32 24.91 -6.77
C TYR A 205 8.12 26.04 -7.45
N ILE A 206 9.07 26.62 -6.71
CA ILE A 206 10.01 27.62 -7.23
C ILE A 206 11.39 26.95 -7.18
N PRO A 207 12.00 26.63 -8.33
CA PRO A 207 13.35 26.08 -8.36
C PRO A 207 14.32 27.05 -7.69
N ARG A 208 15.21 26.56 -6.84
CA ARG A 208 16.28 27.39 -6.31
C ARG A 208 17.23 27.74 -7.47
N PRO A 209 17.65 29.02 -7.62
CA PRO A 209 18.69 29.35 -8.56
C PRO A 209 19.94 28.55 -8.19
N HIS A 210 20.50 27.84 -9.18
CA HIS A 210 21.81 27.22 -8.99
C HIS A 210 22.81 28.37 -8.88
N ASN A 211 23.53 28.45 -7.77
CA ASN A 211 24.70 29.31 -7.66
C ASN A 211 25.71 28.78 -8.69
N LEU A 212 25.86 29.49 -9.81
CA LEU A 212 26.97 29.33 -10.76
C LEU A 212 28.25 29.88 -10.12
#